data_AF-A0A9E3KA09-F1
#
_entry.id   AF-A0A9E3KA09-F1
#
_cell.length_a   1.000
_cell.length_b   1.000
_cell.length_c   1.000
_cell.angle_alpha   90.00
_cell.angle_beta   90.00
_cell.angle_gamma   90.00
#
_symmetry.space_group_name_H-M   'P 1'
#
loop_
_entity.id
_entity.type
_entity.pdbx_description
1 polymer ?
#
loop_
_entity_poly.entity_id
_entity_poly.type
_entity_poly.pdbx_seq_one_letter_code
_entity_poly.pdbx_strand_id
1 'polypeptide(L)'
;FLIIPATIGVIFASSAPRQLAVGWVAGTLTSAVGLAASFAMDLPTGAAMVCAFGGALALAGILKYVLRADRFALRTAMVAARWIGAAVIALSAIQLAVAPRQDQPLFDMLEYAAPPLRSLYFSKVESATYRDSDEYAERHRLAAEQLIELERRRRTEGEALDDLEVRRISSFLKSYGEMRKGEQFVMGEVRARARERIRWGASLSLLALALLLAPLSWGRPWSRSAA
;
A
#
# COMPACT_ATOMS: atom_id res chain seq x y z
N PHE A 1 -5.70 -10.08 19.22
CA PHE A 1 -4.57 -10.52 18.37
C PHE A 1 -3.59 -11.42 19.16
N LEU A 2 -4.03 -12.57 19.70
CA LEU A 2 -3.15 -13.42 20.54
C LEU A 2 -2.42 -14.53 19.75
N ILE A 3 -2.98 -14.94 18.61
CA ILE A 3 -2.42 -16.01 17.77
C ILE A 3 -1.05 -15.61 17.24
N ILE A 4 -0.91 -14.40 16.70
CA ILE A 4 0.32 -13.95 16.05
C ILE A 4 1.49 -13.86 17.05
N PRO A 5 1.38 -13.19 18.21
CA PRO A 5 2.46 -13.19 19.20
C PRO A 5 2.82 -14.60 19.70
N ALA A 6 1.84 -15.50 19.87
CA ALA A 6 2.11 -16.88 20.23
C ALA A 6 2.93 -17.60 19.14
N THR A 7 2.60 -17.43 17.86
CA THR A 7 3.40 -18.00 16.76
C THR A 7 4.83 -17.46 16.73
N ILE A 8 5.04 -16.17 16.98
CA ILE A 8 6.39 -15.58 17.11
C ILE A 8 7.15 -16.22 18.27
N GLY A 9 6.49 -16.43 19.42
CA GLY A 9 7.06 -17.14 20.56
C GLY A 9 7.56 -18.55 20.20
N VAL A 10 6.73 -19.34 19.51
CA VAL A 10 7.06 -20.70 19.04
C VAL A 10 8.20 -20.69 17.99
N ILE A 11 8.30 -19.63 17.18
CA ILE A 11 9.38 -19.46 16.21
C ILE A 11 10.74 -19.35 16.92
N PHE A 12 10.85 -18.66 18.05
CA PHE A 12 12.13 -18.36 18.70
C PHE A 12 12.46 -19.17 19.95
N ALA A 13 11.49 -19.86 20.57
CA ALA A 13 11.69 -20.60 21.82
C ALA A 13 11.09 -22.01 21.79
N SER A 14 11.73 -22.94 22.51
CA SER A 14 11.29 -24.34 22.63
C SER A 14 10.50 -24.65 23.90
N SER A 15 10.65 -23.84 24.97
CA SER A 15 9.95 -24.05 26.24
C SER A 15 8.77 -23.11 26.39
N ALA A 16 7.65 -23.62 26.91
CA ALA A 16 6.41 -22.87 27.12
C ALA A 16 6.60 -21.49 27.82
N PRO A 17 7.34 -21.37 28.94
CA PRO A 17 7.52 -20.07 29.59
C PRO A 17 8.32 -19.07 28.73
N ARG A 18 9.31 -19.54 27.96
CA ARG A 18 10.07 -18.65 27.05
C ARG A 18 9.24 -18.25 25.84
N GLN A 19 8.43 -19.15 25.29
CA GLN A 19 7.50 -18.83 24.21
C GLN A 19 6.51 -17.75 24.65
N LEU A 20 6.00 -17.85 25.88
CA LEU A 20 5.10 -16.86 26.45
C LEU A 20 5.80 -15.51 26.66
N ALA A 21 7.02 -15.51 27.21
CA ALA A 21 7.80 -14.28 27.39
C ALA A 21 8.08 -13.58 26.05
N VAL A 22 8.55 -14.32 25.04
CA VAL A 22 8.85 -13.78 23.69
C VAL A 22 7.57 -13.28 23.02
N GLY A 23 6.51 -14.09 23.05
CA GLY A 23 5.22 -13.70 22.50
C GLY A 23 4.66 -12.46 23.18
N TRP A 24 4.77 -12.34 24.50
CA TRP A 24 4.29 -11.16 25.23
C TRP A 24 5.07 -9.90 24.84
N VAL A 25 6.40 -9.96 24.81
CA VAL A 25 7.24 -8.81 24.39
C VAL A 25 6.94 -8.42 22.95
N ALA A 26 6.91 -9.39 22.03
CA ALA A 26 6.61 -9.14 20.62
C ALA A 26 5.20 -8.56 20.45
N GLY A 27 4.22 -9.06 21.20
CA GLY A 27 2.84 -8.61 21.17
C GLY A 27 2.68 -7.17 21.65
N THR A 28 3.28 -6.83 22.78
CA THR A 28 3.26 -5.48 23.35
C THR A 28 3.94 -4.47 22.42
N LEU A 29 5.14 -4.80 21.92
CA LEU A 29 5.87 -3.93 21.00
C LEU A 29 5.09 -3.70 19.71
N THR A 30 4.55 -4.76 19.11
CA THR A 30 3.80 -4.68 17.86
C THR A 30 2.50 -3.89 18.03
N SER A 31 1.84 -4.01 19.19
CA SER A 31 0.64 -3.22 19.50
C SER A 31 0.95 -1.74 19.62
N ALA A 32 2.05 -1.39 20.32
CA ALA A 32 2.49 -0.01 20.44
C ALA A 32 2.84 0.59 19.07
N VAL A 33 3.55 -0.15 18.23
CA VAL A 33 3.89 0.27 16.86
C VAL A 33 2.63 0.42 16.00
N GLY A 34 1.71 -0.55 16.04
CA GLY A 34 0.47 -0.49 15.27
C GLY A 34 -0.42 0.68 15.67
N LEU A 35 -0.51 0.98 16.97
CA LEU A 35 -1.27 2.12 17.47
C LEU A 35 -0.60 3.46 17.10
N ALA A 36 0.72 3.57 17.27
CA ALA A 36 1.47 4.75 16.86
C ALA A 36 1.34 4.99 15.34
N ALA A 37 1.41 3.94 14.53
CA ALA A 37 1.20 4.00 13.09
C ALA A 37 -0.24 4.43 12.73
N SER A 38 -1.25 3.93 13.46
CA SER A 38 -2.65 4.33 13.27
C SER A 38 -2.84 5.82 13.52
N PHE A 39 -2.23 6.37 14.59
CA PHE A 39 -2.31 7.79 14.90
C PHE A 39 -1.49 8.67 13.95
N ALA A 40 -0.31 8.23 13.52
CA ALA A 40 0.57 9.03 12.67
C ALA A 40 0.10 9.10 11.21
N MET A 41 -0.67 8.11 10.75
CA MET A 41 -1.11 8.00 9.36
C MET A 41 -2.65 8.08 9.20
N ASP A 42 -3.38 8.42 10.27
CA ASP A 42 -4.86 8.45 10.31
C ASP A 42 -5.52 7.17 9.73
N LEU A 43 -4.87 6.02 9.95
CA LEU A 43 -5.34 4.73 9.44
C LEU A 43 -6.42 4.15 10.36
N PRO A 44 -7.41 3.40 9.82
CA PRO A 44 -8.34 2.64 10.63
C PRO A 44 -7.58 1.70 11.58
N THR A 45 -7.78 1.85 12.90
CA THR A 45 -6.97 1.17 13.91
C THR A 45 -7.00 -0.36 13.76
N GLY A 46 -8.14 -0.93 13.35
CA GLY A 46 -8.25 -2.35 13.05
C GLY A 46 -7.30 -2.80 11.93
N ALA A 47 -7.25 -2.06 10.81
CA ALA A 47 -6.40 -2.37 9.66
C ALA A 47 -4.91 -2.16 10.01
N ALA A 48 -4.59 -1.05 10.67
CA ALA A 48 -3.22 -0.76 11.13
C ALA A 48 -2.68 -1.88 12.03
N MET A 49 -3.48 -2.37 12.97
CA MET A 49 -3.11 -3.46 13.87
C MET A 49 -2.90 -4.78 13.12
N VAL A 50 -3.79 -5.14 12.18
CA VAL A 50 -3.64 -6.35 11.35
C VAL A 50 -2.33 -6.29 10.55
N CYS A 51 -2.04 -5.16 9.91
CA CYS A 51 -0.82 -4.96 9.13
C CYS A 51 0.44 -5.00 10.02
N ALA A 52 0.42 -4.38 11.20
CA ALA A 52 1.54 -4.38 12.14
C ALA A 52 1.86 -5.80 12.62
N PHE A 53 0.84 -6.57 13.03
CA PHE A 53 1.03 -7.97 13.45
C PHE A 53 1.45 -8.89 12.31
N GLY A 54 0.85 -8.77 11.13
CA GLY A 54 1.26 -9.52 9.94
C GLY A 54 2.72 -9.23 9.57
N GLY A 55 3.10 -7.94 9.58
CA GLY A 55 4.47 -7.50 9.32
C GLY A 55 5.48 -8.01 10.34
N ALA A 56 5.16 -7.94 11.64
CA ALA A 56 6.01 -8.47 12.70
C ALA A 56 6.24 -9.99 12.56
N LEU A 57 5.20 -10.76 12.21
CA LEU A 57 5.31 -12.19 11.97
C LEU A 57 6.16 -12.51 10.74
N ALA A 58 5.96 -11.79 9.64
CA ALA A 58 6.76 -11.94 8.43
C ALA A 58 8.24 -11.64 8.72
N LEU A 59 8.53 -10.56 9.44
CA LEU A 59 9.88 -10.19 9.85
C LEU A 59 10.52 -11.25 10.76
N ALA A 60 9.77 -11.77 11.73
CA ALA A 60 10.22 -12.86 12.60
C ALA A 60 10.60 -14.13 11.79
N GLY A 61 9.77 -14.49 10.82
CA GLY A 61 10.02 -15.61 9.91
C GLY A 61 11.28 -15.40 9.06
N ILE A 62 11.41 -14.22 8.43
CA ILE A 62 12.58 -13.84 7.62
C ILE A 62 13.84 -13.85 8.47
N LEU A 63 13.81 -13.26 9.66
CA LEU A 63 14.96 -13.21 10.56
C LEU A 63 15.42 -14.62 10.94
N LYS A 64 14.50 -15.51 11.33
CA LYS A 64 14.86 -16.90 11.64
C LYS A 64 15.41 -17.63 10.42
N TYR A 65 14.82 -17.43 9.25
CA TYR A 65 15.34 -18.01 8.01
C TYR A 65 16.77 -17.54 7.75
N VAL A 66 17.05 -16.24 7.82
CA VAL A 66 18.39 -15.69 7.57
C VAL A 66 19.41 -16.16 8.60
N LEU A 67 19.05 -16.25 9.88
CA LEU A 67 19.94 -16.70 10.94
C LEU A 67 20.30 -18.20 10.84
N ARG A 68 19.46 -19.02 10.17
CA ARG A 68 19.67 -20.48 10.04
C ARG A 68 20.03 -20.94 8.63
N ALA A 69 19.83 -20.09 7.62
CA ALA A 69 20.07 -20.45 6.23
C ALA A 69 21.57 -20.45 5.93
N ASP A 70 22.03 -21.50 5.25
CA ASP A 70 23.35 -21.52 4.65
C ASP A 70 23.44 -20.51 3.50
N ARG A 71 24.65 -20.07 3.12
CA ARG A 71 24.90 -19.11 2.04
C ARG A 71 24.27 -19.56 0.71
N PHE A 72 24.16 -20.87 0.48
CA PHE A 72 23.47 -21.42 -0.68
C PHE A 72 21.95 -21.17 -0.62
N ALA A 73 21.31 -21.46 0.52
CA ALA A 73 19.87 -21.22 0.72
C ALA A 73 19.52 -19.72 0.65
N LEU A 74 20.37 -18.86 1.21
CA LEU A 74 20.22 -17.41 1.07
C LEU A 74 20.33 -16.97 -0.40
N ARG A 75 21.27 -17.55 -1.16
CA ARG A 75 21.45 -17.23 -2.57
C ARG A 75 20.27 -17.69 -3.42
N THR A 76 19.73 -18.89 -3.20
CA THR A 76 18.55 -19.37 -3.92
C THR A 76 17.31 -18.54 -3.57
N ALA A 77 17.12 -18.18 -2.30
CA ALA A 77 16.06 -17.28 -1.87
C ALA A 77 16.19 -15.88 -2.52
N MET A 78 17.40 -15.31 -2.56
CA MET A 78 17.64 -14.02 -3.23
C MET A 78 17.38 -14.10 -4.73
N VAL A 79 17.78 -15.19 -5.39
CA VAL A 79 17.51 -15.41 -6.82
C VAL A 79 16.01 -15.53 -7.07
N ALA A 80 15.29 -16.29 -6.24
CA ALA A 80 13.84 -16.41 -6.32
C ALA A 80 13.15 -15.06 -6.08
N ALA A 81 13.56 -14.30 -5.06
CA ALA A 81 13.04 -12.96 -4.79
C ALA A 81 13.28 -12.00 -5.96
N ARG A 82 14.46 -12.06 -6.61
CA ARG A 82 14.75 -11.28 -7.82
C ARG A 82 13.88 -11.67 -9.00
N TRP A 83 13.63 -12.96 -9.22
CA TRP A 83 12.70 -13.42 -10.26
C TRP A 83 11.27 -12.95 -10.00
N ILE A 84 10.79 -13.04 -8.75
CA ILE A 84 9.48 -12.54 -8.37
C ILE A 84 9.39 -11.03 -8.63
N GLY A 85 10.40 -10.26 -8.19
CA GLY A 85 10.45 -8.82 -8.44
C GLY A 85 10.46 -8.48 -9.93
N ALA A 86 11.26 -9.19 -10.73
CA ALA A 86 11.30 -9.02 -12.18
C ALA A 86 9.95 -9.37 -12.83
N ALA A 87 9.29 -10.44 -12.39
CA ALA A 87 7.97 -10.83 -12.89
C ALA A 87 6.90 -9.78 -12.56
N VAL A 88 6.90 -9.22 -11.35
CA VAL A 88 5.98 -8.14 -10.95
C VAL A 88 6.19 -6.89 -11.81
N ILE A 89 7.44 -6.49 -12.04
CA ILE A 89 7.76 -5.32 -12.89
C ILE A 89 7.38 -5.59 -14.34
N ALA A 90 7.67 -6.78 -14.87
CA ALA A 90 7.30 -7.16 -16.24
C ALA A 90 5.78 -7.19 -16.43
N LEU A 91 5.04 -7.76 -15.47
CA LEU A 91 3.58 -7.78 -15.50
C LEU A 91 3.01 -6.35 -15.44
N SER A 92 3.59 -5.49 -14.61
CA SER A 92 3.23 -4.07 -14.55
C SER A 92 3.51 -3.34 -15.87
N ALA A 93 4.63 -3.64 -16.53
CA ALA A 93 4.96 -3.09 -17.84
C ALA A 93 3.95 -3.51 -18.92
N ILE A 94 3.55 -4.79 -18.92
CA ILE A 94 2.53 -5.33 -19.83
C ILE A 94 1.17 -4.69 -19.57
N GLN A 95 0.78 -4.56 -18.30
CA GLN A 95 -0.49 -3.92 -17.91
C GLN A 95 -0.56 -2.47 -18.41
N LEU A 96 0.50 -1.69 -18.22
CA LEU A 96 0.59 -0.32 -18.73
C LEU A 96 0.54 -0.24 -20.26
N ALA A 97 1.09 -1.23 -20.97
CA ALA A 97 1.07 -1.28 -22.43
C ALA A 97 -0.32 -1.64 -22.99
N VAL A 98 -0.99 -2.64 -22.41
CA VAL A 98 -2.27 -3.17 -22.89
C VAL A 98 -3.46 -2.33 -22.42
N ALA A 99 -3.44 -1.90 -21.16
CA ALA A 99 -4.57 -1.23 -20.51
C ALA A 99 -4.09 -0.01 -19.68
N PRO A 100 -3.60 1.07 -20.33
CA PRO A 100 -3.02 2.23 -19.65
C PRO A 100 -4.01 2.99 -18.75
N ARG A 101 -5.31 2.87 -19.02
CA ARG A 101 -6.38 3.55 -18.26
C ARG A 101 -6.80 2.81 -16.98
N GLN A 102 -6.42 1.54 -16.83
CA GLN A 102 -6.75 0.76 -15.63
C GLN A 102 -5.86 1.17 -14.45
N ASP A 103 -6.29 0.84 -13.23
CA ASP A 103 -5.50 1.06 -12.02
C ASP A 103 -4.19 0.27 -12.10
N GLN A 104 -3.07 0.95 -11.84
CA GLN A 104 -1.74 0.40 -11.97
C GLN A 104 -1.10 0.34 -10.60
N PRO A 105 -1.23 -0.78 -9.87
CA PRO A 105 -0.89 -0.82 -8.45
C PRO A 105 0.57 -0.42 -8.17
N LEU A 106 1.52 -0.83 -9.02
CA LEU A 106 2.93 -0.48 -8.86
C LEU A 106 3.20 1.00 -9.18
N PHE A 107 2.57 1.53 -10.23
CA PHE A 107 2.74 2.92 -10.66
C PHE A 107 2.06 3.88 -9.67
N ASP A 108 0.85 3.54 -9.22
CA ASP A 108 0.09 4.30 -8.23
C ASP A 108 0.80 4.28 -6.87
N MET A 109 1.42 3.15 -6.47
CA MET A 109 2.25 3.07 -5.27
C MET A 109 3.49 3.97 -5.36
N LEU A 110 4.12 4.03 -6.54
CA LEU A 110 5.27 4.88 -6.78
C LEU A 110 4.90 6.37 -6.78
N GLU A 111 3.78 6.74 -7.40
CA GLU A 111 3.24 8.10 -7.36
C GLU A 111 2.84 8.54 -5.96
N TYR A 112 2.32 7.63 -5.15
CA TYR A 112 2.00 7.89 -3.75
C TYR A 112 3.28 8.13 -2.93
N ALA A 113 4.32 7.31 -3.14
CA ALA A 113 5.60 7.46 -2.43
C ALA A 113 6.42 8.69 -2.89
N ALA A 114 6.31 9.07 -4.17
CA ALA A 114 7.04 10.19 -4.75
C ALA A 114 6.11 11.05 -5.64
N PRO A 115 5.31 11.95 -5.04
CA PRO A 115 4.40 12.84 -5.76
C PRO A 115 5.03 13.67 -6.90
N PRO A 116 6.30 14.12 -6.82
CA PRO A 116 6.95 14.85 -7.91
C PRO A 116 7.07 14.06 -9.22
N LEU A 117 6.96 12.72 -9.20
CA LEU A 117 7.00 11.90 -10.42
C LEU A 117 5.93 12.31 -11.44
N ARG A 118 4.78 12.80 -10.97
CA ARG A 118 3.72 13.30 -11.86
C ARG A 118 4.19 14.44 -12.74
N SER A 119 5.08 15.30 -12.23
CA SER A 119 5.62 16.44 -13.00
C SER A 119 6.49 16.03 -14.19
N LEU A 120 7.07 14.82 -14.18
CA LEU A 120 7.90 14.32 -15.28
C LEU A 120 7.09 14.00 -16.53
N TYR A 121 5.82 13.63 -16.35
CA TYR A 121 4.97 13.20 -17.45
C TYR A 121 3.69 14.01 -17.63
N PHE A 122 3.27 14.80 -16.65
CA PHE A 122 2.18 15.77 -16.80
C PHE A 122 2.64 17.01 -17.57
N SER A 123 1.74 17.55 -18.39
CA SER A 123 1.86 18.90 -18.91
C SER A 123 1.57 19.94 -17.81
N LYS A 124 1.96 21.19 -18.04
CA LYS A 124 1.67 22.30 -17.11
C LYS A 124 0.17 22.46 -16.83
N VAL A 125 -0.67 22.26 -17.86
CA VAL A 125 -2.13 22.34 -17.74
C VAL A 125 -2.67 21.16 -16.92
N GLU A 126 -2.28 19.92 -17.26
CA GLU A 126 -2.69 18.72 -16.52
C GLU A 126 -2.29 18.79 -15.04
N SER A 127 -1.08 19.27 -14.75
CA SER A 127 -0.63 19.45 -13.36
C SER A 127 -1.41 20.52 -12.60
N ALA A 128 -1.84 21.59 -13.26
CA ALA A 128 -2.66 22.61 -12.64
C ALA A 128 -4.07 22.08 -12.36
N THR A 129 -4.69 21.42 -13.34
CA THR A 129 -6.01 20.79 -13.19
C THR A 129 -6.03 19.73 -12.09
N TYR A 130 -5.01 18.87 -12.04
CA TYR A 130 -4.92 17.85 -10.99
C TYR A 130 -4.82 18.48 -9.60
N ARG A 131 -3.97 19.51 -9.44
CA ARG A 131 -3.77 20.18 -8.15
C ARG A 131 -5.03 20.91 -7.69
N ASP A 132 -5.71 21.60 -8.60
CA ASP A 132 -6.95 22.29 -8.30
C ASP A 132 -8.01 21.29 -7.81
N SER A 133 -8.24 20.21 -8.55
CA SER A 133 -9.16 19.14 -8.14
C SER A 133 -8.76 18.45 -6.82
N ASP A 134 -7.46 18.26 -6.56
CA ASP A 134 -6.96 17.70 -5.29
C ASP A 134 -7.27 18.64 -4.11
N GLU A 135 -7.03 19.94 -4.27
CA GLU A 135 -7.36 20.98 -3.27
C GLU A 135 -8.87 21.10 -3.04
N TYR A 136 -9.70 20.96 -4.08
CA TYR A 136 -11.15 20.91 -3.94
C TYR A 136 -11.61 19.65 -3.22
N ALA A 137 -11.08 18.48 -3.59
CA ALA A 137 -11.41 17.21 -2.95
C ALA A 137 -11.06 17.19 -1.45
N GLU A 138 -9.90 17.72 -1.07
CA GLU A 138 -9.48 17.84 0.33
C GLU A 138 -10.36 18.82 1.12
N ARG A 139 -10.70 19.98 0.53
CA ARG A 139 -11.67 20.91 1.15
C ARG A 139 -13.02 20.25 1.42
N HIS A 140 -13.52 19.46 0.47
CA HIS A 140 -14.75 18.70 0.65
C HIS A 140 -14.63 17.59 1.69
N ARG A 141 -13.46 16.95 1.82
CA ARG A 141 -13.19 15.94 2.86
C ARG A 141 -13.26 16.55 4.26
N LEU A 142 -12.54 17.65 4.49
CA LEU A 142 -12.50 18.34 5.78
C LEU A 142 -13.90 18.84 6.19
N ALA A 143 -14.68 19.38 5.25
CA ALA A 143 -16.06 19.82 5.53
C ALA A 143 -16.97 18.66 5.95
N ALA A 144 -16.83 17.49 5.33
CA ALA A 144 -17.61 16.30 5.71
C ALA A 144 -17.21 15.77 7.09
N GLU A 145 -15.91 15.73 7.40
CA GLU A 145 -15.38 15.30 8.70
C GLU A 145 -15.88 16.21 9.83
N GLN A 146 -15.88 17.53 9.63
CA GLN A 146 -16.44 18.47 10.59
C GLN A 146 -17.91 18.22 10.89
N LEU A 147 -18.71 17.93 9.86
CA LEU A 147 -20.14 17.65 10.01
C LEU A 147 -20.39 16.35 10.79
N ILE A 148 -19.62 15.31 10.48
CA ILE A 148 -19.69 14.01 11.17
C ILE A 148 -19.28 14.17 12.64
N GLU A 149 -18.24 14.95 12.92
CA GLU A 149 -17.78 15.20 14.29
C GLU A 149 -18.82 15.98 15.10
N LEU A 150 -19.49 16.98 14.49
CA LEU A 150 -20.61 17.69 15.12
C LEU A 150 -21.79 16.77 15.44
N GLU A 151 -22.15 15.86 14.53
CA GLU A 151 -23.19 14.85 14.79
C GLU A 151 -22.79 13.93 15.95
N ARG A 152 -21.54 13.46 15.94
CA ARG A 152 -21.00 12.56 16.96
C ARG A 152 -21.02 13.21 18.35
N ARG A 153 -20.63 14.48 18.44
CA ARG A 153 -20.65 15.25 19.71
C ARG A 153 -22.07 15.40 20.24
N ARG A 154 -23.02 15.87 19.42
CA ARG A 154 -24.43 16.03 19.84
C ARG A 154 -25.06 14.73 20.33
N ARG A 155 -24.80 13.61 19.64
CA ARG A 155 -25.23 12.27 20.10
C ARG A 155 -24.64 11.89 21.46
N THR A 156 -23.39 12.28 21.73
CA THR A 156 -22.70 11.97 23.00
C THR A 156 -23.21 12.85 24.15
N GLU A 157 -23.62 14.08 23.83
CA GLU A 157 -24.18 15.06 24.78
C GLU A 157 -25.67 14.82 25.11
N GLY A 158 -26.32 13.85 24.45
CA GLY A 158 -27.71 13.47 24.72
C GLY A 158 -28.76 14.32 24.01
N GLU A 159 -28.34 15.26 23.15
CA GLU A 159 -29.23 16.08 22.33
C GLU A 159 -29.55 15.31 21.04
N ALA A 160 -30.69 14.62 21.02
CA ALA A 160 -31.14 13.90 19.83
C ALA A 160 -31.40 14.91 18.70
N LEU A 161 -30.69 14.78 17.58
CA LEU A 161 -30.97 15.60 16.40
C LEU A 161 -32.39 15.33 15.90
N ASP A 162 -33.11 16.39 15.56
CA ASP A 162 -34.44 16.30 14.96
C ASP A 162 -34.37 15.57 13.61
N ASP A 163 -35.43 14.82 13.27
CA ASP A 163 -35.51 14.03 12.04
C ASP A 163 -35.27 14.87 10.78
N LEU A 164 -35.64 16.16 10.81
CA LEU A 164 -35.42 17.10 9.72
C LEU A 164 -33.95 17.53 9.61
N GLU A 165 -33.24 17.68 10.73
CA GLU A 165 -31.80 17.97 10.76
C GLU A 165 -31.00 16.78 10.24
N VAL A 166 -31.32 15.56 10.69
CA VAL A 166 -30.69 14.32 10.20
C VAL A 166 -30.86 14.18 8.68
N ARG A 167 -32.05 14.49 8.17
CA ARG A 167 -32.34 14.45 6.73
C ARG A 167 -31.53 15.50 5.95
N ARG A 168 -31.33 16.70 6.51
CA ARG A 168 -30.52 17.77 5.92
C ARG A 168 -29.03 17.41 5.88
N ILE A 169 -28.50 16.85 6.97
CA ILE A 169 -27.11 16.37 7.04
C ILE A 169 -26.91 15.25 6.01
N SER A 170 -27.83 14.30 5.95
CA SER A 170 -27.76 13.18 5.00
C SER A 170 -27.81 13.63 3.53
N SER A 171 -28.67 14.59 3.19
CA SER A 171 -28.74 15.13 1.82
C SER A 171 -27.48 15.92 1.46
N PHE A 172 -26.94 16.68 2.41
CA PHE A 172 -25.67 17.39 2.25
C PHE A 172 -24.51 16.41 2.05
N LEU A 173 -24.35 15.41 2.91
CA LEU A 173 -23.30 14.39 2.79
C LEU A 173 -23.40 13.63 1.46
N LYS A 174 -24.61 13.34 0.98
CA LYS A 174 -24.83 12.74 -0.33
C LYS A 174 -24.36 13.68 -1.45
N SER A 175 -24.78 14.94 -1.44
CA SER A 175 -24.35 15.95 -2.43
C SER A 175 -22.83 16.11 -2.44
N TYR A 176 -22.20 16.18 -1.27
CA TYR A 176 -20.75 16.27 -1.13
C TYR A 176 -20.04 15.02 -1.64
N GLY A 177 -20.60 13.84 -1.34
CA GLY A 177 -20.09 12.58 -1.84
C GLY A 177 -20.04 12.53 -3.36
N GLU A 178 -21.08 13.04 -4.03
CA GLU A 178 -21.13 13.13 -5.49
C GLU A 178 -20.16 14.17 -6.05
N MET A 179 -20.04 15.34 -5.42
CA MET A 179 -19.04 16.35 -5.82
C MET A 179 -17.61 15.82 -5.69
N ARG A 180 -17.28 15.18 -4.57
CA ARG A 180 -15.95 14.57 -4.34
C ARG A 180 -15.64 13.48 -5.36
N LYS A 181 -16.61 12.62 -5.69
CA LYS A 181 -16.44 11.62 -6.76
C LYS A 181 -16.19 12.29 -8.11
N GLY A 182 -16.83 13.42 -8.39
CA GLY A 182 -16.56 14.25 -9.57
C GLY A 182 -15.10 14.69 -9.64
N GLU A 183 -14.55 15.25 -8.56
CA GLU A 183 -13.13 15.66 -8.53
C GLU A 183 -12.18 14.47 -8.67
N GLN A 184 -12.45 13.36 -7.96
CA GLN A 184 -11.66 12.13 -8.07
C GLN A 184 -11.69 11.55 -9.49
N PHE A 185 -12.83 11.66 -10.18
CA PHE A 185 -12.97 11.28 -11.57
C PHE A 185 -12.11 12.14 -12.50
N VAL A 186 -12.11 13.47 -12.31
CA VAL A 186 -11.23 14.39 -13.07
C VAL A 186 -9.76 14.04 -12.85
N MET A 187 -9.35 13.84 -11.60
CA MET A 187 -7.98 13.42 -11.26
C MET A 187 -7.61 12.07 -11.91
N GLY A 188 -8.54 11.13 -11.95
CA GLY A 188 -8.38 9.84 -12.62
C GLY A 188 -8.20 9.99 -14.13
N GLU A 189 -9.04 10.80 -14.77
CA GLU A 189 -9.03 11.02 -16.22
C GLU A 189 -7.77 11.77 -16.68
N VAL A 190 -7.32 12.79 -15.92
CA VAL A 190 -6.05 13.49 -16.18
C VAL A 190 -4.87 12.51 -16.13
N ARG A 191 -4.82 11.65 -15.10
CA ARG A 191 -3.80 10.59 -15.00
C ARG A 191 -3.88 9.60 -16.16
N ALA A 192 -5.07 9.15 -16.52
CA ALA A 192 -5.29 8.19 -17.59
C ALA A 192 -4.79 8.73 -18.95
N ARG A 193 -5.14 9.98 -19.29
CA ARG A 193 -4.68 10.64 -20.53
C ARG A 193 -3.16 10.80 -20.57
N ALA A 194 -2.58 11.21 -19.44
CA ALA A 194 -1.14 11.37 -19.35
C ALA A 194 -0.41 10.02 -19.47
N ARG A 195 -0.95 8.94 -18.90
CA ARG A 195 -0.43 7.56 -19.03
C ARG A 195 -0.54 7.02 -20.46
N GLU A 196 -1.62 7.29 -21.17
CA GLU A 196 -1.77 6.92 -22.58
C GLU A 196 -0.67 7.51 -23.46
N ARG A 197 -0.27 8.76 -23.20
CA ARG A 197 0.81 9.44 -23.91
C ARG A 197 2.17 8.79 -23.71
N ILE A 198 2.49 8.38 -22.48
CA ILE A 198 3.81 7.80 -22.13
C ILE A 198 3.88 6.27 -22.23
N ARG A 199 2.76 5.59 -22.52
CA ARG A 199 2.61 4.13 -22.37
C ARG A 199 3.79 3.33 -22.90
N TRP A 200 4.25 3.62 -24.12
CA TRP A 200 5.32 2.85 -24.76
C TRP A 200 6.68 3.13 -24.13
N GLY A 201 7.02 4.40 -23.87
CA GLY A 201 8.29 4.76 -23.27
C GLY A 201 8.43 4.24 -21.84
N ALA A 202 7.37 4.39 -21.04
CA ALA A 202 7.33 3.91 -19.67
C ALA A 202 7.32 2.38 -19.59
N SER A 203 6.51 1.68 -20.39
CA SER A 203 6.52 0.21 -20.44
C SER A 203 7.86 -0.35 -20.90
N LEU A 204 8.50 0.24 -21.91
CA LEU A 204 9.84 -0.19 -22.35
C LEU A 204 10.89 -0.01 -21.25
N SER A 205 10.83 1.12 -20.54
CA SER A 205 11.74 1.40 -19.41
C SER A 205 11.54 0.40 -18.26
N LEU A 206 10.29 0.08 -17.92
CA LEU A 206 9.96 -0.93 -16.91
C LEU A 206 10.39 -2.33 -17.34
N LEU A 207 10.21 -2.68 -18.62
CA LEU A 207 10.62 -3.97 -19.15
C LEU A 207 12.16 -4.11 -19.15
N ALA A 208 12.88 -3.04 -19.52
CA ALA A 208 14.32 -2.99 -19.42
C ALA A 208 14.79 -3.15 -17.97
N LEU A 209 14.13 -2.48 -17.01
CA LEU A 209 14.40 -2.65 -15.58
C LEU A 209 14.13 -4.10 -15.11
N ALA A 210 13.04 -4.72 -15.57
CA ALA A 210 12.72 -6.12 -15.26
C ALA A 210 13.82 -7.07 -15.77
N LEU A 211 14.31 -6.85 -17.00
CA LEU A 211 15.41 -7.64 -17.58
C LEU A 211 16.73 -7.45 -16.83
N LEU A 212 17.04 -6.24 -16.36
CA LEU A 212 18.24 -5.98 -15.54
C LEU A 212 18.16 -6.64 -14.17
N LEU A 213 16.96 -6.69 -13.57
CA LEU A 213 16.74 -7.32 -12.26
C LEU A 213 16.69 -8.84 -12.35
N ALA A 214 16.18 -9.38 -13.46
CA ALA A 214 16.20 -10.79 -13.74
C ALA A 214 17.64 -11.31 -13.62
N PRO A 215 17.89 -12.33 -12.79
CA PRO A 215 19.21 -12.93 -12.67
C PRO A 215 19.45 -13.81 -13.91
N LEU A 216 19.57 -13.17 -15.07
CA LEU A 216 19.94 -13.78 -16.33
C LEU A 216 21.39 -14.26 -16.18
N SER A 217 21.56 -15.54 -15.83
CA SER A 217 22.83 -16.22 -15.99
C SER A 217 23.11 -16.34 -17.48
N TRP A 218 23.69 -15.31 -18.09
CA TRP A 218 24.11 -15.31 -19.51
C TRP A 218 25.27 -16.31 -19.79
N GLY A 219 25.59 -17.19 -18.86
CA GLY A 219 26.65 -18.17 -18.98
C GLY A 219 26.47 -19.31 -17.99
N ARG A 220 25.73 -20.34 -18.40
CA ARG A 220 26.06 -21.76 -18.25
C ARG A 220 24.95 -22.61 -18.90
N PRO A 221 24.85 -22.59 -20.25
CA PRO A 221 24.24 -23.73 -20.92
C PRO A 221 25.21 -24.91 -20.74
N TRP A 222 24.71 -26.04 -20.24
CA TRP A 222 25.34 -27.36 -20.38
C TRP A 222 26.73 -27.60 -19.76
N SER A 223 26.73 -28.12 -18.53
CA SER A 223 27.51 -29.33 -18.17
C SER A 223 26.83 -29.88 -16.91
N ARG A 224 26.28 -31.10 -16.91
CA ARG A 224 27.01 -32.35 -17.07
C ARG A 224 26.12 -33.42 -17.73
N SER A 225 26.53 -33.84 -18.92
CA SER A 225 26.44 -35.24 -19.35
C SER A 225 27.85 -35.82 -19.27
N ALA A 226 28.02 -36.83 -18.42
CA ALA A 226 29.04 -37.88 -18.39
C ALA A 226 28.75 -38.64 -17.08
N ALA A 227 28.05 -39.78 -17.13
CA ALA A 227 28.61 -41.10 -17.42
C ALA A 227 29.67 -41.49 -16.38
#